data_AF-B1KF88-F1
#
_entry.id   AF-B1KF88-F1
#
_cell.length_a   1.000
_cell.length_b   1.000
_cell.length_c   1.000
_cell.angle_alpha   90.00
_cell.angle_beta   90.00
_cell.angle_gamma   90.00
#
_symmetry.space_group_name_H-M   'P 1'
#
loop_
_entity.id
_entity.type
_entity.pdbx_description
1 polymer ?
#
loop_
_entity_poly.entity_id
_entity_poly.type
_entity_poly.pdbx_seq_one_letter_code
_entity_poly.pdbx_strand_id
1 'polypeptide(L)'
;MATLTRQSVQQCIMASYGQYCISAQGDIVCNTADDGNVTIQCQIVNTRFNSGFAGDRMRVDEVDDLRVWCQTHPGLENGVNWSFGFRGTDHAHPDSINVTLIDRTNLMFNFHIYLTA
;
A
#
# COMPACT_ATOMS: atom_id res chain seq x y z
N MET A 1 2.46 -14.70 8.96
CA MET A 1 1.59 -14.59 7.78
C MET A 1 0.16 -14.60 8.27
N ALA A 2 -0.34 -13.41 8.55
CA ALA A 2 -1.72 -13.15 8.91
C ALA A 2 -2.51 -12.73 7.67
N THR A 3 -3.83 -12.86 7.75
CA THR A 3 -4.77 -12.28 6.79
C THR A 3 -5.30 -11.00 7.40
N LEU A 4 -4.87 -9.86 6.87
CA LEU A 4 -5.20 -8.53 7.34
C LEU A 4 -6.60 -8.13 6.87
N THR A 5 -7.30 -7.36 7.70
CA THR A 5 -8.53 -6.69 7.27
C THR A 5 -8.20 -5.60 6.25
N ARG A 6 -9.18 -5.25 5.40
CA ARG A 6 -9.06 -4.11 4.48
C ARG A 6 -8.71 -2.82 5.20
N GLN A 7 -9.26 -2.59 6.39
CA GLN A 7 -8.97 -1.38 7.18
C GLN A 7 -7.51 -1.34 7.62
N SER A 8 -6.96 -2.45 8.13
CA SER A 8 -5.54 -2.56 8.45
C SER A 8 -4.66 -2.33 7.22
N VAL A 9 -5.06 -2.86 6.06
CA VAL A 9 -4.35 -2.63 4.80
C VAL A 9 -4.32 -1.15 4.42
N GLN A 10 -5.44 -0.45 4.53
CA GLN A 10 -5.54 0.99 4.27
C GLN A 10 -4.65 1.81 5.21
N GLN A 11 -4.65 1.50 6.51
CA GLN A 11 -3.80 2.16 7.50
C GLN A 11 -2.33 1.99 7.17
N CYS A 12 -1.95 0.82 6.70
CA CYS A 12 -0.57 0.52 6.33
C CYS A 12 -0.14 1.18 5.02
N ILE A 13 -1.02 1.27 4.02
CA ILE A 13 -0.78 2.08 2.82
C ILE A 13 -0.46 3.52 3.22
N MET A 14 -1.25 4.10 4.15
CA MET A 14 -1.03 5.46 4.63
C MET A 14 0.25 5.62 5.45
N ALA A 15 0.59 4.65 6.31
CA ALA A 15 1.84 4.65 7.07
C ALA A 15 3.06 4.62 6.12
N SER A 16 3.01 3.78 5.10
CA SER A 16 4.06 3.71 4.07
C SER A 16 4.13 4.98 3.21
N TYR A 17 2.97 5.54 2.86
CA TYR A 17 2.89 6.80 2.14
C TYR A 17 3.57 7.94 2.94
N GLY A 18 3.42 7.97 4.26
CA GLY A 18 4.15 8.90 5.12
C GLY A 18 5.67 8.79 4.99
N GLN A 19 6.22 7.57 4.89
CA GLN A 19 7.65 7.36 4.62
C GLN A 19 8.05 7.80 3.22
N TYR A 20 7.20 7.54 2.21
CA TYR A 20 7.40 8.01 0.85
C TYR A 20 7.52 9.53 0.78
N CYS A 21 6.66 10.29 1.47
CA CYS A 21 6.69 11.75 1.48
C CYS A 21 8.01 12.34 2.01
N ILE A 22 8.73 11.59 2.85
CA ILE A 22 10.05 11.99 3.37
C ILE A 22 11.21 11.19 2.77
N SER A 23 10.94 10.35 1.76
CA SER A 23 11.91 9.46 1.11
C SER A 23 12.70 8.57 2.08
N ALA A 24 12.07 8.13 3.16
CA ALA A 24 12.71 7.29 4.18
C ALA A 24 12.52 5.79 3.90
N GLN A 25 13.58 5.01 4.13
CA GLN A 25 13.62 3.57 3.90
C GLN A 25 13.75 2.80 5.22
N GLY A 26 13.52 1.49 5.15
CA GLY A 26 13.61 0.57 6.28
C GLY A 26 12.26 -0.02 6.66
N ASP A 27 12.31 -0.91 7.63
CA ASP A 27 11.10 -1.52 8.18
C ASP A 27 10.44 -0.55 9.16
N ILE A 28 9.13 -0.34 8.99
CA ILE A 28 8.30 0.43 9.91
C ILE A 28 7.22 -0.47 10.52
N VAL A 29 6.70 -0.08 11.68
CA VAL A 29 5.55 -0.74 12.30
C VAL A 29 4.32 0.15 12.16
N CYS A 30 3.28 -0.37 11.54
CA CYS A 30 1.95 0.23 11.54
C CYS A 30 1.11 -0.41 12.64
N ASN A 31 0.66 0.40 13.60
CA ASN A 31 -0.25 -0.04 14.65
C ASN A 31 -1.68 0.05 14.10
N THR A 32 -2.19 -1.07 13.59
CA THR A 32 -3.52 -1.16 12.98
C THR A 32 -4.60 -1.32 14.03
N ALA A 33 -5.83 -0.97 13.66
CA ALA A 33 -6.97 -1.09 14.57
C ALA A 33 -7.40 -2.55 14.80
N ASP A 34 -7.33 -3.38 13.75
CA ASP A 34 -7.92 -4.72 13.77
C ASP A 34 -6.87 -5.82 13.97
N ASP A 35 -5.67 -5.66 13.40
CA ASP A 35 -4.65 -6.71 13.34
C ASP A 35 -3.42 -6.43 14.24
N GLY A 36 -3.47 -5.35 15.03
CA GLY A 36 -2.37 -4.93 15.89
C GLY A 36 -1.16 -4.45 15.08
N ASN A 37 0.04 -4.84 15.48
CA ASN A 37 1.28 -4.35 14.88
C ASN A 37 1.61 -5.10 13.59
N VAL A 38 1.62 -4.38 12.47
CA VAL A 38 1.97 -4.90 11.14
C VAL A 38 3.29 -4.28 10.69
N THR A 39 4.26 -5.13 10.33
CA THR A 39 5.55 -4.67 9.78
C THR A 39 5.43 -4.39 8.29
N ILE A 40 5.83 -3.20 7.87
CA ILE A 40 5.89 -2.77 6.47
C ILE A 40 7.34 -2.54 6.10
N GLN A 41 7.79 -3.18 5.03
CA GLN A 41 9.13 -2.96 4.48
C GLN A 41 9.05 -1.82 3.48
N CYS A 42 9.93 -0.82 3.59
CA CYS A 42 10.02 0.29 2.64
C CYS A 42 11.42 0.33 2.02
N GLN A 43 11.49 0.28 0.68
CA GLN A 43 12.74 0.26 -0.06
C GLN A 43 12.66 1.17 -1.28
N ILE A 44 13.71 1.96 -1.50
CA ILE A 44 13.88 2.76 -2.71
C ILE A 44 14.79 1.99 -3.65
N VAL A 45 14.24 1.63 -4.81
CA VAL A 45 14.97 0.94 -5.89
C VAL A 45 14.83 1.79 -7.14
N ASN A 46 15.93 2.39 -7.58
CA ASN A 46 15.96 3.38 -8.65
C ASN A 46 14.97 4.52 -8.36
N THR A 47 13.99 4.74 -9.25
CA THR A 47 12.94 5.76 -9.13
C THR A 47 11.66 5.23 -8.50
N ARG A 48 11.71 4.12 -7.75
CA ARG A 48 10.53 3.52 -7.12
C ARG A 48 10.70 3.42 -5.62
N PHE A 49 9.71 3.89 -4.89
CA PHE A 49 9.50 3.59 -3.49
C PHE A 49 8.60 2.35 -3.41
N ASN A 50 9.21 1.19 -3.26
CA ASN A 50 8.48 -0.06 -3.08
C ASN A 50 8.21 -0.28 -1.60
N SER A 51 7.00 -0.69 -1.29
CA SER A 51 6.65 -1.09 0.06
C SER A 51 5.60 -2.18 0.08
N GLY A 52 5.42 -2.80 1.25
CA GLY A 52 4.42 -3.85 1.42
C GLY A 52 4.58 -4.54 2.76
N PHE A 53 3.63 -5.39 3.10
CA PHE A 53 3.68 -6.19 4.31
C PHE A 53 4.76 -7.27 4.21
N ALA A 54 5.44 -7.54 5.31
CA ALA A 54 6.42 -8.62 5.41
C ALA A 54 5.74 -10.00 5.50
N GLY A 55 5.11 -10.43 4.41
CA GLY A 55 4.51 -11.75 4.29
C GLY A 55 3.07 -11.88 4.79
N ASP A 56 2.40 -10.79 5.15
CA ASP A 56 0.95 -10.80 5.41
C ASP A 56 0.15 -10.60 4.12
N ARG A 57 -1.14 -10.93 4.16
CA ARG A 57 -2.02 -10.99 2.98
C ARG A 57 -3.35 -10.30 3.22
N MET A 58 -4.05 -9.92 2.15
CA MET A 58 -5.44 -9.47 2.20
C MET A 58 -6.34 -10.51 1.53
N ARG A 59 -7.60 -10.62 1.96
CA ARG A 59 -8.57 -11.50 1.26
C ARG A 59 -8.92 -10.95 -0.12
N VAL A 60 -9.10 -11.86 -1.07
CA VAL A 60 -9.41 -11.51 -2.47
C VAL A 60 -10.79 -10.85 -2.62
N ASP A 61 -11.74 -11.15 -1.73
CA ASP A 61 -13.08 -10.56 -1.74
C ASP A 61 -13.09 -9.08 -1.31
N GLU A 62 -12.04 -8.60 -0.64
CA GLU A 62 -11.90 -7.18 -0.23
C GLU A 62 -11.23 -6.29 -1.30
N VAL A 63 -10.79 -6.87 -2.43
CA VAL A 63 -10.00 -6.18 -3.46
C VAL A 63 -10.77 -5.03 -4.11
N ASP A 64 -12.04 -5.23 -4.42
CA ASP A 64 -12.86 -4.18 -5.06
C ASP A 64 -13.17 -3.04 -4.08
N ASP A 65 -13.39 -3.34 -2.81
CA ASP A 65 -13.60 -2.32 -1.78
C ASP A 65 -12.32 -1.51 -1.53
N LEU A 66 -11.15 -2.16 -1.58
CA LEU A 66 -9.87 -1.45 -1.52
C LEU A 66 -9.67 -0.56 -2.77
N ARG A 67 -10.02 -1.05 -3.97
CA ARG A 67 -9.96 -0.26 -5.20
C ARG A 67 -10.83 1.00 -5.11
N VAL A 68 -12.07 0.88 -4.62
CA VAL A 68 -12.98 2.03 -4.42
C VAL A 68 -12.40 3.00 -3.38
N TRP A 69 -11.82 2.48 -2.31
CA TRP A 69 -11.13 3.32 -1.33
C TRP A 69 -9.99 4.13 -1.97
N CYS A 70 -9.15 3.51 -2.80
CA CYS A 70 -8.06 4.21 -3.51
C CYS A 70 -8.56 5.38 -4.39
N GLN A 71 -9.77 5.28 -4.96
CA GLN A 71 -10.36 6.34 -5.78
C GLN A 71 -10.79 7.56 -4.95
N THR A 72 -11.15 7.36 -3.68
CA THR A 72 -11.73 8.39 -2.82
C THR A 72 -10.77 8.93 -1.76
N HIS A 73 -9.67 8.21 -1.51
CA HIS A 73 -8.71 8.56 -0.48
C HIS A 73 -7.39 8.98 -1.10
N PRO A 74 -7.06 10.28 -1.03
CA PRO A 74 -5.85 10.75 -1.61
C PRO A 74 -4.64 10.63 -0.70
N GLY A 75 -3.48 10.40 -1.30
CA GLY A 75 -2.20 10.72 -0.66
C GLY A 75 -2.17 12.23 -0.36
N LEU A 76 -2.03 12.59 0.92
CA LEU A 76 -2.00 13.97 1.37
C LEU A 76 -0.65 14.64 1.06
N GLU A 77 -0.67 15.61 0.14
CA GLU A 77 0.37 16.63 0.07
C GLU A 77 -0.26 18.01 -0.17
N ASN A 78 -0.02 18.96 0.74
CA ASN A 78 -0.35 20.39 0.60
C ASN A 78 -1.82 20.73 0.25
N GLY A 79 -2.79 19.97 0.78
CA GLY A 79 -4.22 20.30 0.64
C GLY A 79 -4.83 20.01 -0.74
N VAL A 80 -4.16 19.21 -1.57
CA VAL A 80 -4.71 18.75 -2.86
C VAL A 80 -5.05 17.26 -2.80
N ASN A 81 -6.28 16.92 -3.17
CA ASN A 81 -6.79 15.55 -3.14
C ASN A 81 -6.37 14.76 -4.41
N TRP A 82 -5.36 13.89 -4.30
CA TRP A 82 -4.93 12.93 -5.34
C TRP A 82 -5.26 11.49 -5.03
N SER A 83 -6.22 10.88 -5.73
CA SER A 83 -6.54 9.46 -5.59
C SER A 83 -5.33 8.55 -5.85
N PHE A 84 -5.20 7.46 -5.10
CA PHE A 84 -4.23 6.41 -5.42
C PHE A 84 -4.60 5.68 -6.72
N GLY A 85 -3.60 5.35 -7.52
CA GLY A 85 -3.74 4.41 -8.62
C GLY A 85 -3.84 2.98 -8.10
N PHE A 86 -4.68 2.17 -8.75
CA PHE A 86 -4.87 0.77 -8.38
C PHE A 86 -4.56 -0.14 -9.57
N ARG A 87 -3.61 -1.05 -9.39
CA ARG A 87 -3.28 -2.12 -10.35
C ARG A 87 -3.76 -3.44 -9.78
N GLY A 88 -4.80 -3.98 -10.41
CA GLY A 88 -5.34 -5.28 -10.06
C GLY A 88 -4.39 -6.42 -10.44
N THR A 89 -4.85 -7.64 -10.20
CA THR A 89 -4.13 -8.86 -10.55
C THR A 89 -3.95 -8.96 -12.07
N ASP A 90 -2.91 -9.67 -12.49
CA ASP A 90 -2.70 -10.03 -13.88
C ASP A 90 -2.36 -11.53 -14.00
N HIS A 91 -2.22 -12.03 -15.24
CA HIS A 91 -1.94 -13.45 -15.46
C HIS A 91 -0.59 -13.91 -14.91
N ALA A 92 0.42 -13.03 -14.85
CA ALA A 92 1.72 -13.34 -14.27
C ALA A 92 1.71 -13.28 -12.74
N HIS A 93 0.85 -12.45 -12.17
CA HIS A 93 0.70 -12.20 -10.73
C HIS A 93 -0.77 -12.26 -10.30
N PRO A 94 -1.39 -13.46 -10.31
CA PRO A 94 -2.80 -13.61 -9.97
C PRO A 94 -3.09 -13.42 -8.47
N ASP A 95 -2.04 -13.43 -7.65
CA ASP A 95 -2.08 -13.39 -6.19
C ASP A 95 -1.52 -12.08 -5.62
N SER A 96 -1.31 -11.05 -6.43
CA SER A 96 -0.90 -9.74 -5.92
C SER A 96 -1.51 -8.56 -6.68
N ILE A 97 -1.63 -7.46 -5.97
CA ILE A 97 -2.10 -6.17 -6.47
C ILE A 97 -1.15 -5.07 -6.00
N ASN A 98 -1.16 -3.94 -6.71
CA ASN A 98 -0.34 -2.79 -6.35
C ASN A 98 -1.18 -1.51 -6.21
N VAL A 99 -0.92 -0.76 -5.14
CA VAL A 99 -1.41 0.62 -4.96
C VAL A 99 -0.27 1.57 -5.29
N THR A 100 -0.51 2.52 -6.19
CA THR A 100 0.55 3.35 -6.78
C THR A 100 0.25 4.84 -6.74
N LEU A 101 1.30 5.66 -6.74
CA LEU A 101 1.20 7.09 -6.98
C LEU A 101 2.36 7.51 -7.90
N ILE A 102 2.05 8.02 -9.08
CA ILE A 102 3.02 8.39 -10.13
C ILE A 102 3.05 9.92 -10.24
N ASP A 103 4.19 10.48 -10.65
CA ASP A 103 4.35 11.88 -11.07
C ASP A 103 4.19 12.92 -9.95
N ARG A 104 4.42 12.52 -8.69
CA ARG A 104 4.34 13.44 -7.52
C ARG A 104 5.70 13.82 -6.96
N THR A 105 6.66 12.92 -7.07
CA THR A 105 8.05 13.15 -6.66
C THR A 105 8.99 12.51 -7.68
N ASN A 106 10.30 12.55 -7.42
CA ASN A 106 11.29 11.77 -8.18
C ASN A 106 11.12 10.25 -8.00
N LEU A 107 10.25 9.83 -7.08
CA LEU A 107 9.92 8.44 -6.80
C LEU A 107 8.46 8.14 -7.18
N MET A 108 8.23 6.95 -7.72
CA MET A 108 6.91 6.35 -7.83
C MET A 108 6.62 5.56 -6.55
N PHE A 109 5.55 5.90 -5.84
CA PHE A 109 5.04 5.07 -4.74
C PHE A 109 4.43 3.79 -5.30
N ASN A 110 4.76 2.65 -4.70
CA ASN A 110 4.29 1.34 -5.12
C ASN A 110 4.18 0.39 -3.92
N PHE A 111 2.96 0.23 -3.41
CA PHE A 111 2.64 -0.65 -2.30
C PHE A 111 2.11 -1.99 -2.81
N HIS A 112 2.86 -3.07 -2.55
CA HIS A 112 2.56 -4.44 -2.94
C HIS A 112 1.70 -5.14 -1.89
N ILE A 113 0.65 -5.82 -2.33
CA ILE A 113 -0.28 -6.56 -1.48
C ILE A 113 -0.43 -7.96 -2.05
N TYR A 114 -0.10 -8.98 -1.26
CA TYR A 114 -0.40 -10.36 -1.59
C TYR A 114 -1.82 -10.73 -1.17
N LEU A 115 -2.45 -11.60 -1.95
CA LEU A 115 -3.84 -12.02 -1.78
C LEU A 115 -3.94 -13.45 -1.23
N THR A 116 -5.02 -13.70 -0.51
CA THR A 116 -5.47 -15.03 -0.11
C THR A 116 -6.96 -15.18 -0.40
N ALA A 117 -7.44 -16.42 -0.52
CA ALA A 117 -8.86 -16.73 -0.56
C ALA A 117 -9.57 -16.30 0.75
#